data_AF-A0A1M6UN50-F1
#
_entry.id   AF-A0A1M6UN50-F1
#
_cell.length_a   1.000
_cell.length_b   1.000
_cell.length_c   1.000
_cell.angle_alpha   90.00
_cell.angle_beta   90.00
_cell.angle_gamma   90.00
#
_symmetry.space_group_name_H-M   'P 1'
#
loop_
_entity.id
_entity.type
_entity.pdbx_description
1 polymer ?
#
loop_
_entity_poly.entity_id
_entity_poly.type
_entity_poly.pdbx_seq_one_letter_code
_entity_poly.pdbx_strand_id
1 'polypeptide(L)'
;MNYLKALLIVFLAVTQTATAQNEKVIKNFWHAKVWMKDGTTDSGYIENGHKTVCVYDETVVLNNLDKLFSKNRKHYTKDIDSMYIWIDTEPDDILVSHSVPIKYYYGNETPMEFGYPSMCYVFYQSKNVTIYQGWDLTLGDFYLYKTPDMEYAKALFREGKKLTDKRRATLCDEFKDYSTIKNYVKSIHKDKLKDDPFSFFLVIDKALESRKNNQR
;
A
#
# COMPACT_ATOMS: atom_id res chain seq x y z
N MET A 1 -64.48 -14.31 55.63
CA MET A 1 -64.88 -14.66 54.24
C MET A 1 -64.69 -13.41 53.39
N ASN A 2 -64.31 -13.58 52.12
CA ASN A 2 -63.89 -12.59 51.12
C ASN A 2 -62.37 -12.33 51.03
N TYR A 3 -61.73 -13.27 50.34
CA TYR A 3 -60.44 -13.11 49.68
C TYR A 3 -60.65 -12.30 48.38
N LEU A 4 -59.98 -11.15 48.24
CA LEU A 4 -59.78 -10.54 46.92
C LEU A 4 -58.28 -10.49 46.65
N LYS A 5 -57.82 -11.42 45.80
CA LYS A 5 -56.46 -11.48 45.27
C LYS A 5 -56.27 -10.31 44.30
N ALA A 6 -55.39 -9.38 44.61
CA ALA A 6 -54.85 -8.45 43.63
C ALA A 6 -53.52 -9.02 43.10
N LEU A 7 -53.54 -9.46 41.84
CA LEU A 7 -52.34 -9.83 41.07
C LEU A 7 -51.49 -8.56 40.89
N LEU A 8 -50.29 -8.52 41.48
CA LEU A 8 -49.28 -7.52 41.13
C LEU A 8 -48.52 -8.04 39.91
N ILE A 9 -48.82 -7.49 38.74
CA ILE A 9 -48.07 -7.73 37.51
C ILE A 9 -46.74 -6.99 37.65
N VAL A 10 -45.65 -7.73 37.82
CA VAL A 10 -44.30 -7.21 37.69
C VAL A 10 -44.05 -6.93 36.22
N PHE A 11 -44.08 -5.65 35.84
CA PHE A 11 -43.48 -5.21 34.58
C PHE A 11 -41.97 -5.41 34.71
N LEU A 12 -41.46 -6.53 34.19
CA LEU A 12 -40.06 -6.64 33.82
C LEU A 12 -39.82 -5.58 32.73
N ALA A 13 -39.24 -4.46 33.13
CA ALA A 13 -38.61 -3.55 32.21
C ALA A 13 -37.52 -4.36 31.50
N VAL A 14 -37.82 -4.81 30.28
CA VAL A 14 -36.80 -5.27 29.34
C VAL A 14 -36.00 -4.02 29.02
N THR A 15 -34.96 -3.75 29.81
CA THR A 15 -33.92 -2.81 29.40
C THR A 15 -33.29 -3.45 28.18
N GLN A 16 -33.75 -3.05 27.00
CA GLN A 16 -32.94 -3.12 25.81
C GLN A 16 -31.69 -2.33 26.16
N THR A 17 -30.62 -3.02 26.54
CA THR A 17 -29.28 -2.47 26.40
C THR A 17 -29.06 -2.36 24.89
N ALA A 18 -29.63 -1.33 24.29
CA ALA A 18 -29.08 -0.74 23.09
C ALA A 18 -27.65 -0.37 23.51
N THR A 19 -26.70 -1.23 23.16
CA THR A 19 -25.30 -0.84 23.16
C THR A 19 -25.25 0.42 22.33
N ALA A 20 -25.04 1.57 22.99
CA ALA A 20 -24.71 2.81 22.32
C ALA A 20 -23.44 2.50 21.52
N GLN A 21 -23.63 2.18 20.25
CA GLN A 21 -22.56 2.06 19.30
C GLN A 21 -22.10 3.50 19.14
N ASN A 22 -21.11 3.92 19.93
CA ASN A 22 -20.52 5.25 19.83
C ASN A 22 -20.25 5.47 18.35
N GLU A 23 -20.98 6.39 17.74
CA GLU A 23 -20.81 6.71 16.33
C GLU A 23 -19.34 7.11 16.15
N LYS A 24 -18.64 6.34 15.31
CA LYS A 24 -17.24 6.62 15.00
C LYS A 24 -17.17 8.02 14.40
N VAL A 25 -16.32 8.88 14.98
CA VAL A 25 -16.08 10.21 14.44
C VAL A 25 -15.31 10.05 13.13
N ILE A 26 -15.94 10.37 12.00
CA ILE A 26 -15.30 10.35 10.69
C ILE A 26 -14.34 11.52 10.58
N LYS A 27 -13.08 11.27 10.20
CA LYS A 27 -12.03 12.30 10.08
C LYS A 27 -11.44 12.30 8.68
N ASN A 28 -11.14 13.47 8.14
CA ASN A 28 -10.40 13.56 6.88
C ASN A 28 -8.90 13.25 7.09
N PHE A 29 -8.60 12.00 7.44
CA PHE A 29 -7.28 11.46 7.76
C PHE A 29 -7.15 10.04 7.23
N TRP A 30 -5.91 9.65 6.94
CA TRP A 30 -5.57 8.28 6.56
C TRP A 30 -5.80 7.33 7.74
N HIS A 31 -6.79 6.46 7.61
CA HIS A 31 -7.02 5.33 8.49
C HIS A 31 -6.32 4.11 7.91
N ALA A 32 -5.73 3.28 8.77
CA ALA A 32 -5.17 2.01 8.39
C ALA A 32 -5.70 0.87 9.26
N LYS A 33 -5.79 -0.31 8.64
CA LYS A 33 -5.92 -1.60 9.32
C LYS A 33 -4.71 -2.44 8.94
N VAL A 34 -3.98 -2.91 9.94
CA VAL A 34 -2.78 -3.74 9.77
C VAL A 34 -3.07 -5.18 10.17
N TRP A 35 -2.58 -6.12 9.39
CA TRP A 35 -2.56 -7.55 9.70
C TRP A 35 -1.12 -7.97 9.92
N MET A 36 -0.85 -8.54 11.08
CA MET A 36 0.47 -8.98 11.51
C MET A 36 0.69 -10.43 11.10
N LYS A 37 1.96 -10.82 10.91
CA LYS A 37 2.34 -12.20 10.55
C LYS A 37 2.01 -13.23 11.64
N ASP A 38 1.83 -12.78 12.89
CA ASP A 38 1.41 -13.64 14.00
C ASP A 38 -0.12 -13.87 14.05
N GLY A 39 -0.88 -13.30 13.11
CA GLY A 39 -2.33 -13.40 13.00
C GLY A 39 -3.10 -12.32 13.77
N THR A 40 -2.42 -11.42 14.48
CA THR A 40 -3.08 -10.29 15.15
C THR A 40 -3.39 -9.15 14.18
N THR A 41 -4.29 -8.26 14.58
CA THR A 41 -4.66 -7.07 13.78
C THR A 41 -4.78 -5.84 14.66
N ASP A 42 -4.44 -4.67 14.12
CA ASP A 42 -4.67 -3.37 14.75
C ASP A 42 -5.26 -2.39 13.72
N SER A 43 -5.90 -1.33 14.21
CA SER A 43 -6.45 -0.26 13.38
C SER A 43 -6.27 1.09 14.04
N GLY A 44 -6.05 2.12 13.23
CA GLY A 44 -5.92 3.49 13.70
C GLY A 44 -5.57 4.45 12.57
N TYR A 45 -5.30 5.69 12.92
CA TYR A 45 -4.92 6.72 11.94
C TYR A 45 -3.40 6.73 11.76
N ILE A 46 -2.94 6.79 10.53
CA ILE A 46 -1.51 6.88 10.21
C ILE A 46 -0.99 8.22 10.71
N GLU A 47 0.12 8.21 11.45
CA GLU A 47 0.76 9.44 11.94
C GLU A 47 1.26 10.35 10.81
N ASN A 48 1.70 9.74 9.70
CA ASN A 48 2.17 10.42 8.51
C ASN A 48 1.02 10.71 7.53
N GLY A 49 0.88 11.97 7.08
CA GLY A 49 -0.18 12.44 6.16
C GLY A 49 -0.08 11.94 4.72
N HIS A 50 0.63 10.84 4.47
CA HIS A 50 0.82 10.25 3.16
C HIS A 50 0.11 8.89 3.06
N LYS A 51 -0.35 8.53 1.86
CA LYS A 51 -1.07 7.27 1.58
C LYS A 51 -0.20 6.01 1.66
N THR A 52 1.07 6.14 2.01
CA THR A 52 2.01 5.05 2.28
C THR A 52 3.03 5.52 3.31
N VAL A 53 3.68 4.57 3.98
CA VAL A 53 4.81 4.84 4.88
C VAL A 53 6.05 5.17 4.06
N CYS A 54 6.92 6.03 4.59
CA CYS A 54 8.16 6.39 3.92
C CYS A 54 9.04 5.14 3.79
N VAL A 55 9.75 4.98 2.67
CA VAL A 55 10.54 3.77 2.44
C VAL A 55 11.67 3.57 3.47
N TYR A 56 12.12 4.65 4.12
CA TYR A 56 13.10 4.62 5.20
C TYR A 56 12.49 4.41 6.59
N ASP A 57 11.17 4.29 6.74
CA ASP A 57 10.59 4.04 8.05
C ASP A 57 10.49 2.53 8.29
N GLU A 58 11.15 2.04 9.34
CA GLU A 58 11.07 0.64 9.77
C GLU A 58 9.77 0.30 10.51
N THR A 59 8.93 1.30 10.78
CA THR A 59 7.67 1.13 11.52
C THR A 59 6.50 1.88 10.88
N VAL A 60 5.32 1.27 10.91
CA VAL A 60 4.04 1.96 10.78
C VAL A 60 3.63 2.46 12.16
N VAL A 61 3.27 3.74 12.28
CA VAL A 61 2.79 4.32 13.53
C VAL A 61 1.31 4.66 13.43
N LEU A 62 0.51 4.06 14.31
CA LEU A 62 -0.94 4.22 14.38
C LEU A 62 -1.36 4.99 15.63
N ASN A 63 -2.20 6.00 15.41
CA ASN A 63 -2.75 6.86 16.43
C ASN A 63 -4.23 6.56 16.65
N ASN A 64 -4.74 6.78 17.86
CA ASN A 64 -6.18 6.77 18.13
C ASN A 64 -6.66 8.21 18.33
N LEU A 65 -7.11 8.82 17.23
CA LEU A 65 -7.56 10.22 17.26
C LEU A 65 -8.87 10.40 18.05
N ASP A 66 -9.58 9.33 18.41
CA ASP A 66 -10.86 9.39 19.15
C ASP A 66 -10.68 9.43 20.66
N LYS A 67 -9.44 9.25 21.14
CA LYS A 67 -9.11 9.27 22.57
C LYS A 67 -8.10 10.37 22.85
N LEU A 68 -8.53 11.36 23.64
CA LEU A 68 -7.64 12.35 24.23
C LEU A 68 -6.54 11.61 25.02
N PHE A 69 -5.27 11.87 24.73
CA PHE A 69 -4.08 11.20 25.31
C PHE A 69 -3.83 9.74 24.91
N SER A 70 -4.34 9.28 23.76
CA SER A 70 -3.92 7.97 23.26
C SER A 70 -2.42 7.93 22.94
N LYS A 71 -1.76 6.82 23.27
CA LYS A 71 -0.36 6.59 22.90
C LYS A 71 -0.30 6.06 21.47
N ASN A 72 0.69 6.53 20.72
CA ASN A 72 1.05 6.00 19.41
C ASN A 72 1.42 4.52 19.56
N ARG A 73 0.90 3.68 18.66
CA ARG A 73 1.23 2.25 18.58
C ARG A 73 2.16 2.06 17.38
N LYS A 74 3.33 1.49 17.62
CA LYS A 74 4.34 1.25 16.58
C LYS A 74 4.34 -0.22 16.19
N HIS A 75 4.30 -0.46 14.88
CA HIS A 75 4.32 -1.79 14.29
C HIS A 75 5.49 -1.88 13.32
N TYR A 76 6.45 -2.77 13.56
CA TYR A 76 7.59 -2.94 12.65
C TYR A 76 7.13 -3.49 11.31
N THR A 77 7.58 -2.88 10.22
CA THR A 77 7.18 -3.27 8.86
C THR A 77 7.50 -4.73 8.56
N LYS A 78 8.61 -5.27 9.11
CA LYS A 78 8.98 -6.69 8.98
C LYS A 78 7.97 -7.67 9.60
N ASP A 79 7.17 -7.21 10.55
CA ASP A 79 6.20 -8.04 11.29
C ASP A 79 4.78 -7.90 10.72
N ILE A 80 4.56 -6.92 9.83
CA ILE A 80 3.32 -6.72 9.09
C ILE A 80 3.27 -7.66 7.88
N ASP A 81 2.16 -8.34 7.70
CA ASP A 81 1.84 -9.10 6.49
C ASP A 81 1.25 -8.18 5.42
N SER A 82 0.14 -7.52 5.76
CA SER A 82 -0.59 -6.63 4.87
C SER A 82 -1.22 -5.47 5.63
N MET A 83 -1.52 -4.38 4.92
CA MET A 83 -2.17 -3.19 5.47
C MET A 83 -3.15 -2.61 4.47
N TYR A 84 -4.35 -2.28 4.94
CA TYR A 84 -5.31 -1.49 4.17
C TYR A 84 -5.26 -0.06 4.66
N ILE A 85 -5.32 0.89 3.74
CA ILE A 85 -5.28 2.32 4.01
C ILE A 85 -6.43 2.98 3.25
N TRP A 86 -7.18 3.87 3.89
CA TRP A 86 -8.23 4.66 3.24
C TRP A 86 -8.32 6.03 3.91
N ILE A 87 -8.91 7.02 3.23
CA ILE A 87 -9.30 8.27 3.90
C ILE A 87 -10.64 8.00 4.58
N ASP A 88 -10.80 8.33 5.86
CA ASP A 88 -12.04 7.97 6.59
C ASP A 88 -13.32 8.58 5.98
N THR A 89 -13.19 9.71 5.27
CA THR A 89 -14.28 10.35 4.51
C THR A 89 -14.58 9.69 3.17
N GLU A 90 -13.68 8.82 2.68
CA GLU A 90 -13.77 8.07 1.42
C GLU A 90 -13.48 6.57 1.70
N PRO A 91 -14.33 5.89 2.50
CA PRO A 91 -14.03 4.55 3.01
C PRO A 91 -14.02 3.44 1.95
N ASP A 92 -14.58 3.72 0.78
CA ASP A 92 -14.63 2.78 -0.35
C ASP A 92 -13.32 2.77 -1.17
N ASP A 93 -12.50 3.82 -1.06
CA ASP A 93 -11.24 3.96 -1.77
C ASP A 93 -10.08 3.37 -0.95
N ILE A 94 -10.07 2.03 -0.88
CA ILE A 94 -9.10 1.26 -0.09
C ILE A 94 -7.84 0.99 -0.90
N LEU A 95 -6.71 1.42 -0.36
CA LEU A 95 -5.37 1.14 -0.83
C LEU A 95 -4.79 -0.06 -0.08
N VAL A 96 -4.37 -1.09 -0.82
CA VAL A 96 -3.72 -2.28 -0.26
C VAL A 96 -2.21 -2.07 -0.26
N SER A 97 -1.57 -2.26 0.88
CA SER A 97 -0.11 -2.15 1.03
C SER A 97 0.49 -3.45 1.57
N HIS A 98 1.67 -3.80 1.08
CA HIS A 98 2.44 -4.95 1.54
C HIS A 98 3.79 -4.53 2.10
N SER A 99 4.33 -5.35 3.00
CA SER A 99 5.70 -5.26 3.46
C SER A 99 6.63 -5.86 2.40
N VAL A 100 7.42 -5.02 1.74
CA VAL A 100 8.23 -5.41 0.58
C VAL A 100 9.71 -5.10 0.83
N PRO A 101 10.63 -6.09 0.72
CA PRO A 101 12.06 -5.80 0.74
C PRO A 101 12.45 -5.02 -0.52
N ILE A 102 13.13 -3.89 -0.36
CA ILE A 102 13.51 -2.99 -1.46
C ILE A 102 15.03 -2.88 -1.56
N LYS A 103 15.53 -2.87 -2.78
CA LYS A 103 16.82 -2.26 -3.11
C LYS A 103 16.54 -1.02 -3.94
N TYR A 104 16.79 0.16 -3.37
CA TYR A 104 16.42 1.41 -4.00
C TYR A 104 17.56 1.93 -4.89
N TYR A 105 17.37 1.82 -6.21
CA TYR A 105 18.29 2.31 -7.24
C TYR A 105 17.62 2.29 -8.62
N TYR A 106 18.12 3.12 -9.53
CA TYR A 106 17.66 3.13 -10.92
C TYR A 106 18.72 2.54 -11.86
N GLY A 107 18.30 1.62 -12.74
CA GLY A 107 19.22 0.98 -13.69
C GLY A 107 20.35 0.21 -13.00
N ASN A 108 21.59 0.58 -13.30
CA ASN A 108 22.80 -0.08 -12.79
C ASN A 108 23.50 0.71 -11.66
N GLU A 109 22.80 1.65 -11.02
CA GLU A 109 23.33 2.36 -9.85
C GLU A 109 23.55 1.40 -8.65
N THR A 110 24.43 1.78 -7.71
CA THR A 110 24.63 1.00 -6.49
C THR A 110 23.35 1.03 -5.64
N PRO A 111 22.80 -0.13 -5.24
CA PRO A 111 21.58 -0.19 -4.46
C PRO A 111 21.76 0.45 -3.08
N MET A 112 20.79 1.28 -2.70
CA MET A 112 20.58 1.65 -1.31
C MET A 112 19.74 0.56 -0.63
N GLU A 113 20.26 0.02 0.47
CA GLU A 113 19.61 -1.03 1.27
C GLU A 113 19.24 -0.46 2.64
N PHE A 114 18.00 -0.70 3.07
CA PHE A 114 17.48 -0.17 4.34
C PHE A 114 17.61 -1.17 5.50
N GLY A 115 17.77 -2.46 5.22
CA GLY A 115 17.84 -3.50 6.25
C GLY A 115 16.48 -3.93 6.81
N TYR A 116 15.38 -3.34 6.33
CA TYR A 116 13.99 -3.72 6.62
C TYR A 116 13.15 -3.62 5.35
N PRO A 117 12.03 -4.36 5.26
CA PRO A 117 11.06 -4.15 4.19
C PRO A 117 10.33 -2.82 4.39
N SER A 118 10.01 -2.16 3.29
CA SER A 118 9.20 -0.95 3.30
C SER A 118 7.73 -1.31 3.07
N MET A 119 6.81 -0.58 3.70
CA MET A 119 5.40 -0.70 3.34
C MET A 119 5.14 0.05 2.04
N CYS A 120 4.61 -0.63 1.03
CA CYS A 120 4.33 -0.04 -0.27
C CYS A 120 2.94 -0.39 -0.76
N TYR A 121 2.29 0.61 -1.37
CA TYR A 121 0.96 0.45 -1.98
C TYR A 121 1.05 -0.42 -3.23
N VAL A 122 0.17 -1.40 -3.37
CA VAL A 122 0.04 -2.24 -4.55
C VAL A 122 -0.72 -1.47 -5.62
N PHE A 123 -0.01 -0.97 -6.63
CA PHE A 123 -0.60 -0.19 -7.72
C PHE A 123 -1.12 -1.08 -8.85
N TYR A 124 -0.41 -2.17 -9.14
CA TYR A 124 -0.80 -3.16 -10.14
C TYR A 124 -0.25 -4.53 -9.76
N GLN A 125 -1.05 -5.58 -9.94
CA GLN A 125 -0.64 -6.94 -9.63
C GLN A 125 -1.12 -7.93 -10.69
N SER A 126 -0.18 -8.71 -11.21
CA SER A 126 -0.44 -9.86 -12.08
C SER A 126 0.35 -11.08 -11.58
N LYS A 127 0.22 -12.20 -12.29
CA LYS A 127 1.04 -13.40 -12.06
C LYS A 127 2.53 -13.22 -12.43
N ASN A 128 2.87 -12.21 -13.25
CA ASN A 128 4.23 -12.03 -13.76
C ASN A 128 4.98 -10.88 -13.06
N VAL A 129 4.26 -9.85 -12.61
CA VAL A 129 4.84 -8.68 -11.96
C VAL A 129 3.86 -8.05 -10.98
N THR A 130 4.40 -7.54 -9.88
CA THR A 130 3.71 -6.60 -8.99
C THR A 130 4.41 -5.25 -9.09
N ILE A 131 3.64 -4.20 -9.31
CA ILE A 131 4.08 -2.82 -9.28
C ILE A 131 3.57 -2.20 -8.00
N TYR A 132 4.51 -1.63 -7.25
CA TYR A 132 4.20 -0.91 -6.02
C TYR A 132 4.45 0.58 -6.20
N GLN A 133 3.76 1.40 -5.41
CA GLN A 133 4.10 2.80 -5.19
C GLN A 133 4.78 2.91 -3.82
N GLY A 134 5.99 3.45 -3.82
CA GLY A 134 6.73 3.82 -2.63
C GLY A 134 6.84 5.34 -2.52
N TRP A 135 7.13 5.82 -1.32
CA TRP A 135 7.30 7.25 -1.05
C TRP A 135 8.62 7.51 -0.34
N ASP A 136 9.31 8.54 -0.79
CA ASP A 136 10.55 9.05 -0.25
C ASP A 136 10.36 10.53 0.10
N LEU A 137 10.73 10.94 1.32
CA LEU A 137 10.58 12.33 1.79
C LEU A 137 11.25 13.37 0.86
N THR A 138 12.36 13.01 0.21
CA THR A 138 13.16 13.89 -0.65
C THR A 138 12.79 13.71 -2.13
N LEU A 139 12.55 12.47 -2.57
CA LEU A 139 12.32 12.14 -3.97
C LEU A 139 10.83 12.04 -4.32
N GLY A 140 9.94 12.13 -3.34
CA GLY A 140 8.50 11.98 -3.51
C GLY A 140 8.13 10.56 -3.90
N ASP A 141 7.00 10.41 -4.58
CA ASP A 141 6.50 9.12 -5.04
C ASP A 141 7.29 8.52 -6.20
N PHE A 142 7.40 7.19 -6.17
CA PHE A 142 8.04 6.43 -7.23
C PHE A 142 7.42 5.03 -7.34
N TYR A 143 7.57 4.47 -8.53
CA TYR A 143 7.12 3.11 -8.82
C TYR A 143 8.25 2.12 -8.63
N LEU A 144 7.92 1.01 -8.00
CA LEU A 144 8.75 -0.17 -7.81
C LEU A 144 8.16 -1.33 -8.59
N TYR A 145 8.99 -2.27 -9.02
CA TYR A 145 8.50 -3.55 -9.56
C TYR A 145 9.18 -4.73 -8.88
N LYS A 146 8.44 -5.83 -8.81
CA LYS A 146 8.92 -7.13 -8.33
C LYS A 146 8.31 -8.23 -9.17
N THR A 147 9.13 -9.11 -9.73
CA THR A 147 8.66 -10.37 -10.32
C THR A 147 8.68 -11.47 -9.26
N PRO A 148 8.03 -12.63 -9.50
CA PRO A 148 8.09 -13.77 -8.57
C PRO A 148 9.52 -14.23 -8.26
N ASP A 149 10.44 -14.10 -9.22
CA ASP A 149 11.83 -14.56 -9.11
C ASP A 149 12.76 -13.53 -8.47
N MET A 150 12.28 -12.30 -8.24
CA MET A 150 13.04 -11.24 -7.58
C MET A 150 12.89 -11.34 -6.06
N GLU A 151 14.01 -11.38 -5.34
CA GLU A 151 14.03 -11.30 -3.88
C GLU A 151 13.60 -9.90 -3.41
N TYR A 152 14.15 -8.85 -4.03
CA TYR A 152 13.89 -7.45 -3.70
C TYR A 152 13.11 -6.74 -4.80
N ALA A 153 12.18 -5.86 -4.43
CA ALA A 153 11.60 -4.91 -5.37
C ALA A 153 12.63 -3.83 -5.73
N LYS A 154 12.55 -3.35 -6.97
CA LYS A 154 13.49 -2.38 -7.54
C LYS A 154 12.75 -1.15 -8.08
N ALA A 155 13.38 0.02 -8.01
CA ALA A 155 12.78 1.25 -8.52
C ALA A 155 12.75 1.29 -10.06
N LEU A 156 11.62 1.70 -10.62
CA LEU A 156 11.42 1.91 -12.05
C LEU A 156 11.67 3.38 -12.42
N PHE A 157 10.80 4.28 -11.93
CA PHE A 157 10.85 5.71 -12.19
C PHE A 157 10.00 6.46 -11.16
N ARG A 158 10.27 7.76 -11.03
CA ARG A 158 9.51 8.68 -10.15
C ARG A 158 8.16 9.03 -10.75
N GLU A 159 7.13 9.05 -9.92
CA GLU A 159 5.78 9.44 -10.32
C GLU A 159 5.74 10.93 -10.74
N GLY A 160 4.87 11.25 -11.70
CA GLY A 160 4.66 12.62 -12.14
C GLY A 160 5.84 13.24 -12.92
N LYS A 161 6.89 12.46 -13.21
CA LYS A 161 8.10 12.96 -13.88
C LYS A 161 8.16 12.57 -15.36
N LYS A 162 8.59 13.51 -16.20
CA LYS A 162 8.77 13.31 -17.64
C LYS A 162 9.92 12.34 -17.96
N LEU A 163 9.80 11.65 -19.07
CA LEU A 163 10.80 10.73 -19.60
C LEU A 163 11.86 11.48 -20.42
N THR A 164 12.89 11.97 -19.72
CA THR A 164 14.12 12.55 -20.30
C THR A 164 14.98 11.46 -20.96
N ASP A 165 15.90 11.83 -21.84
CA ASP A 165 16.79 10.87 -22.52
C ASP A 165 17.60 10.01 -21.54
N LYS A 166 18.11 10.60 -20.46
CA LYS A 166 18.79 9.86 -19.38
C LYS A 166 17.89 8.75 -18.81
N ARG A 167 16.65 9.08 -18.44
CA ARG A 167 15.67 8.12 -17.93
C ARG A 167 15.29 7.05 -18.96
N ARG A 168 15.22 7.39 -20.25
CA ARG A 168 15.01 6.40 -21.32
C ARG A 168 16.14 5.40 -21.38
N ALA A 169 17.38 5.89 -21.35
CA ALA A 169 18.56 5.03 -21.32
C ALA A 169 18.52 4.10 -20.10
N THR A 170 18.29 4.65 -18.90
CA THR A 170 18.18 3.86 -17.67
C THR A 170 17.11 2.76 -17.75
N LEU A 171 15.91 3.06 -18.24
CA LEU A 171 14.86 2.05 -18.41
C LEU A 171 15.20 1.03 -19.52
N CYS A 172 15.87 1.45 -20.59
CA CYS A 172 16.31 0.53 -21.64
C CYS A 172 17.40 -0.43 -21.16
N ASP A 173 18.29 0.04 -20.28
CA ASP A 173 19.34 -0.78 -19.66
C ASP A 173 18.74 -1.77 -18.66
N GLU A 174 17.76 -1.33 -17.86
CA GLU A 174 17.01 -2.20 -16.95
C GLU A 174 16.40 -3.39 -17.67
N PHE A 175 15.72 -3.10 -18.78
CA PHE A 175 15.02 -4.08 -19.59
C PHE A 175 15.83 -4.50 -20.82
N LYS A 176 17.17 -4.56 -20.70
CA LYS A 176 18.07 -4.85 -21.83
C LYS A 176 17.71 -6.13 -22.60
N ASP A 177 17.22 -7.14 -21.89
CA ASP A 177 16.85 -8.45 -22.46
C ASP A 177 15.42 -8.49 -23.04
N TYR A 178 14.66 -7.39 -22.94
CA TYR A 178 13.26 -7.32 -23.38
C TYR A 178 13.09 -6.28 -24.48
N SER A 179 13.24 -6.71 -25.73
CA SER A 179 13.11 -5.83 -26.91
C SER A 179 11.77 -5.09 -26.96
N THR A 180 10.66 -5.75 -26.64
CA THR A 180 9.32 -5.14 -26.57
C THR A 180 9.28 -3.94 -25.64
N ILE A 181 9.85 -4.07 -24.43
CA ILE A 181 9.87 -2.99 -23.44
C ILE A 181 10.76 -1.85 -23.92
N LYS A 182 11.97 -2.15 -24.42
CA LYS A 182 12.88 -1.13 -24.97
C LYS A 182 12.24 -0.34 -26.11
N ASN A 183 11.59 -1.02 -27.05
CA ASN A 183 10.95 -0.38 -28.20
C ASN A 183 9.82 0.54 -27.75
N TYR A 184 9.02 0.12 -26.78
CA TYR A 184 8.01 0.98 -26.17
C TYR A 184 8.63 2.21 -25.50
N VAL A 185 9.63 2.03 -24.62
CA VAL A 185 10.30 3.15 -23.92
C VAL A 185 10.93 4.14 -24.91
N LYS A 186 11.42 3.69 -26.06
CA LYS A 186 12.01 4.57 -27.09
C LYS A 186 10.96 5.33 -27.90
N SER A 187 9.77 4.74 -28.14
CA SER A 187 8.76 5.31 -29.04
C SER A 187 7.77 6.26 -28.35
N ILE A 188 7.53 6.09 -27.04
CA ILE A 188 6.50 6.87 -26.34
C ILE A 188 6.87 8.36 -26.19
N HIS A 189 5.84 9.21 -26.17
CA HIS A 189 6.00 10.64 -25.88
C HIS A 189 6.62 10.87 -24.48
N LYS A 190 7.36 11.97 -24.31
CA LYS A 190 8.08 12.30 -23.05
C LYS A 190 7.17 12.38 -21.82
N ASP A 191 5.89 12.70 -22.02
CA ASP A 191 4.91 12.82 -20.94
C ASP A 191 4.11 11.52 -20.69
N LYS A 192 4.31 10.47 -21.51
CA LYS A 192 3.48 9.26 -21.45
C LYS A 192 3.51 8.57 -20.07
N LEU A 193 4.68 8.37 -19.47
CA LEU A 193 4.80 7.74 -18.15
C LEU A 193 4.34 8.65 -17.00
N LYS A 194 4.33 9.97 -17.23
CA LYS A 194 3.84 10.95 -16.25
C LYS A 194 2.32 10.93 -16.19
N ASP A 195 1.67 10.88 -17.34
CA ASP A 195 0.22 11.03 -17.45
C ASP A 195 -0.52 9.67 -17.44
N ASP A 196 0.13 8.60 -17.92
CA ASP A 196 -0.42 7.23 -17.94
C ASP A 196 0.70 6.18 -17.72
N PRO A 197 1.12 5.98 -16.46
CA PRO A 197 2.11 4.95 -16.12
C PRO A 197 1.54 3.53 -16.29
N PHE A 198 0.23 3.36 -16.17
CA PHE A 198 -0.44 2.05 -16.21
C PHE A 198 -0.20 1.31 -17.53
N SER A 199 -0.27 2.02 -18.66
CA SER A 199 0.05 1.44 -19.97
C SER A 199 1.44 0.80 -20.04
N PHE A 200 2.42 1.37 -19.32
CA PHE A 200 3.76 0.79 -19.29
C PHE A 200 3.83 -0.48 -18.44
N PHE A 201 3.10 -0.54 -17.32
CA PHE A 201 3.02 -1.74 -16.47
C PHE A 201 2.42 -2.93 -17.23
N LEU A 202 1.40 -2.69 -18.06
CA LEU A 202 0.84 -3.72 -18.95
C LEU A 202 1.86 -4.22 -19.99
N VAL A 203 2.74 -3.35 -20.49
CA VAL A 203 3.81 -3.74 -21.44
C VAL A 203 4.85 -4.61 -20.73
N ILE A 204 5.24 -4.26 -19.50
CA ILE A 204 6.14 -5.07 -18.68
C ILE A 204 5.53 -6.47 -18.45
N ASP A 205 4.27 -6.52 -18.00
CA ASP A 205 3.58 -7.79 -17.71
C ASP A 205 3.55 -8.73 -18.92
N LYS A 206 3.12 -8.23 -20.09
CA LYS A 206 3.04 -9.00 -21.34
C LYS A 206 4.42 -9.49 -21.81
N ALA A 207 5.45 -8.64 -21.69
CA ALA A 207 6.80 -9.00 -22.10
C ALA A 207 7.40 -10.11 -21.20
N LEU A 208 7.11 -10.08 -19.90
CA LEU A 208 7.53 -11.11 -18.95
C LEU A 208 6.80 -12.45 -19.19
N GLU A 209 5.50 -12.43 -19.51
CA GLU A 209 4.75 -13.63 -19.86
C GLU A 209 5.33 -14.34 -21.10
N SER A 210 5.60 -13.56 -22.16
CA SER A 210 6.11 -14.09 -23.42
C SER A 210 7.47 -14.78 -23.27
N ARG A 211 8.34 -14.27 -22.38
CA ARG A 211 9.65 -14.90 -22.09
C ARG A 211 9.50 -16.26 -21.43
N LYS A 212 8.57 -16.41 -20.47
CA LYS A 212 8.34 -17.68 -19.78
C LYS A 212 7.84 -18.77 -20.73
N ASN A 213 7.06 -18.41 -21.74
CA ASN A 213 6.56 -19.36 -22.73
C ASN A 213 7.64 -19.79 -23.74
N ASN A 214 8.62 -18.94 -24.04
CA ASN A 214 9.72 -19.26 -24.96
C ASN A 214 10.88 -20.06 -24.32
N GLN A 215 10.82 -20.30 -23.00
CA GLN A 215 11.81 -21.07 -22.24
C GLN A 215 11.30 -22.47 -21.83
N ARG A 216 10.06 -22.81 -22.20
CA ARG A 216 9.46 -24.15 -22.05
C ARG A 216 9.50 -24.90 -23.37
#